data_AF-A0A7V8XNQ1-F1
#
_entry.id   AF-A0A7V8XNQ1-F1
#
_cell.length_a   1.000
_cell.length_b   1.000
_cell.length_c   1.000
_cell.angle_alpha   90.00
_cell.angle_beta   90.00
_cell.angle_gamma   90.00
#
_symmetry.space_group_name_H-M   'P 1'
#
loop_
_entity.id
_entity.type
_entity.pdbx_description
1 polymer ?
#
loop_
_entity_poly.entity_id
_entity_poly.type
_entity_poly.pdbx_seq_one_letter_code
_entity_poly.pdbx_strand_id
1 'polypeptide(L)'
;MARILLGITGGIAAYKACELLRLLVRAGHEVLPLPTRGAERFVTAETFHALARAASSNDPYPHLERADVLVIAPLTANTLAKLAHGLADNVLTEAALAHQGPLVVAPAMNTRMWEHPATQANLGVLRGRGATVVGPGDGELAEGEVGAGRMAEPAEIASVVARALADRASPNPAGSGFLSGKQVLVSAGGTREPLDPVRFLGNRSSGRMGVAVAVEARRRGAEVTLLAANLAVAAPAGIEVVATPTAADMERETAARAAAADVVVMAAAVADYRPAEPLAAKRPKDGEPWSVVL
;
A
#
# COMPACT_ATOMS: atom_id res chain seq x y z
N MET A 1 -8.88 -4.54 1.93
CA MET A 1 -9.60 -3.27 1.68
C MET A 1 -8.55 -2.24 1.34
N ALA A 2 -8.68 -1.57 0.20
CA ALA A 2 -7.73 -0.56 -0.27
C ALA A 2 -8.48 0.77 -0.44
N ARG A 3 -7.77 1.90 -0.28
CA ARG A 3 -8.31 3.24 -0.53
C ARG A 3 -7.94 3.67 -1.95
N ILE A 4 -8.92 4.09 -2.74
CA ILE A 4 -8.77 4.44 -4.15
C ILE A 4 -9.23 5.88 -4.36
N LEU A 5 -8.36 6.72 -4.92
CA LEU A 5 -8.79 8.00 -5.50
C LEU A 5 -9.27 7.74 -6.92
N LEU A 6 -10.49 8.16 -7.25
CA LEU A 6 -11.05 8.06 -8.59
C LEU A 6 -11.24 9.45 -9.18
N GLY A 7 -10.32 9.88 -10.03
CA GLY A 7 -10.41 11.11 -10.80
C GLY A 7 -11.34 10.97 -12.01
N ILE A 8 -12.28 11.90 -12.15
CA ILE A 8 -13.22 11.93 -13.28
C ILE A 8 -13.03 13.25 -14.04
N THR A 9 -12.65 13.17 -15.32
CA THR A 9 -12.40 14.35 -16.16
C THR A 9 -13.55 14.63 -17.13
N GLY A 10 -13.62 15.87 -17.63
CA GLY A 10 -14.73 16.35 -18.46
C GLY A 10 -14.76 15.82 -19.88
N GLY A 11 -15.41 14.67 -20.09
CA GLY A 11 -15.74 14.13 -21.41
C GLY A 11 -16.98 13.24 -21.34
N ILE A 12 -17.55 12.91 -22.51
CA ILE A 12 -18.80 12.13 -22.60
C ILE A 12 -18.70 10.78 -21.85
N ALA A 13 -17.52 10.18 -21.77
CA ALA A 13 -17.29 8.92 -21.07
C ALA A 13 -17.39 9.03 -19.53
N ALA A 14 -17.63 10.21 -18.94
CA ALA A 14 -17.77 10.40 -17.50
C ALA A 14 -18.86 9.50 -16.88
N TYR A 15 -19.94 9.17 -17.61
CA TYR A 15 -20.96 8.23 -17.12
C TYR A 15 -20.41 6.81 -16.91
N LYS A 16 -19.40 6.37 -17.68
CA LYS A 16 -18.77 5.05 -17.49
C LYS A 16 -18.03 4.97 -16.14
N ALA A 17 -17.59 6.11 -15.60
CA ALA A 17 -16.96 6.18 -14.29
C ALA A 17 -17.92 5.76 -13.16
N CYS A 18 -19.24 5.92 -13.34
CA CYS A 18 -20.24 5.44 -12.38
C CYS A 18 -20.19 3.91 -12.22
N GLU A 19 -20.08 3.18 -13.34
CA GLU A 19 -19.99 1.72 -13.28
C GLU A 19 -18.63 1.26 -12.75
N LEU A 20 -17.53 1.91 -13.15
CA LEU A 20 -16.20 1.64 -12.59
C LEU A 20 -16.21 1.79 -11.07
N LEU A 21 -16.76 2.90 -10.57
CA LEU A 21 -16.88 3.16 -9.13
C LEU A 21 -17.66 2.03 -8.44
N ARG A 22 -18.81 1.62 -9.00
CA ARG A 22 -19.62 0.51 -8.45
C ARG A 22 -18.84 -0.80 -8.40
N LEU A 23 -18.05 -1.12 -9.43
CA LEU A 23 -17.22 -2.33 -9.46
C LEU A 23 -16.16 -2.31 -8.36
N LEU A 24 -15.46 -1.19 -8.20
CA LEU A 24 -14.43 -1.03 -7.15
C LEU A 24 -15.03 -1.13 -5.74
N VAL A 25 -16.19 -0.49 -5.52
CA VAL A 25 -16.91 -0.55 -4.25
C VAL A 25 -17.44 -1.97 -3.97
N ARG A 26 -17.94 -2.69 -4.98
CA ARG A 26 -18.37 -4.10 -4.86
C ARG A 26 -17.20 -5.03 -4.52
N ALA A 27 -16.00 -4.72 -5.01
CA ALA A 27 -14.77 -5.43 -4.65
C ALA A 27 -14.28 -5.12 -3.21
N GLY A 28 -15.00 -4.28 -2.45
CA GLY A 28 -14.70 -4.00 -1.05
C GLY A 28 -13.65 -2.92 -0.84
N HIS A 29 -13.42 -2.05 -1.83
CA HIS A 29 -12.54 -0.89 -1.72
C HIS A 29 -13.29 0.34 -1.21
N GLU A 30 -12.56 1.21 -0.52
CA GLU A 30 -13.00 2.57 -0.19
C GLU A 30 -12.64 3.47 -1.37
N VAL A 31 -13.61 4.15 -1.97
CA VAL A 31 -13.39 4.95 -3.19
C VAL A 31 -13.76 6.40 -2.93
N LEU A 32 -12.80 7.31 -3.10
CA LEU A 32 -13.03 8.75 -3.03
C LEU A 32 -13.08 9.33 -4.45
N PRO A 33 -14.27 9.75 -4.94
CA PRO A 33 -14.38 10.36 -6.25
C PRO A 33 -13.88 11.81 -6.23
N LEU A 34 -13.12 12.18 -7.26
CA LEU A 34 -12.57 13.51 -7.49
C LEU A 34 -13.01 14.00 -8.89
N PRO A 35 -14.29 14.35 -9.09
CA PRO A 35 -14.75 14.90 -10.35
C PRO A 35 -14.18 16.30 -10.56
N THR A 36 -13.70 16.57 -11.77
CA THR A 36 -13.38 17.94 -12.19
C THR A 36 -14.66 18.71 -12.50
N ARG A 37 -14.57 20.05 -12.47
CA ARG A 37 -15.66 20.94 -12.95
C ARG A 37 -16.15 20.60 -14.37
N GLY A 38 -15.27 20.05 -15.22
CA GLY A 38 -15.64 19.59 -16.56
C GLY A 38 -16.49 18.31 -16.55
N ALA A 39 -16.22 17.39 -15.62
CA ALA A 39 -16.98 16.14 -15.47
C ALA A 39 -18.40 16.41 -14.96
N GLU A 40 -18.56 17.40 -14.08
CA GLU A 40 -19.86 17.82 -13.53
C GLU A 40 -20.85 18.33 -14.58
N ARG A 41 -20.38 18.66 -15.79
CA ARG A 41 -21.26 18.99 -16.94
C ARG A 41 -21.96 17.76 -17.53
N PHE A 42 -21.46 16.57 -17.24
CA PHE A 42 -21.98 15.29 -17.75
C PHE A 42 -22.64 14.48 -16.64
N VAL A 43 -21.99 14.37 -15.47
CA VAL A 43 -22.50 13.66 -14.29
C VAL A 43 -22.12 14.46 -13.05
N THR A 44 -23.11 14.81 -12.23
CA THR A 44 -22.89 15.65 -11.04
C THR A 44 -22.11 14.90 -9.96
N ALA A 45 -21.39 15.64 -9.12
CA ALA A 45 -20.56 15.07 -8.06
C ALA A 45 -21.37 14.21 -7.07
N GLU A 46 -22.61 14.59 -6.79
CA GLU A 46 -23.52 13.89 -5.88
C GLU A 46 -23.76 12.44 -6.31
N THR A 47 -23.82 12.18 -7.61
CA THR A 47 -23.97 10.82 -8.14
C THR A 47 -22.77 9.96 -7.75
N PHE A 48 -21.55 10.47 -7.90
CA PHE A 48 -20.35 9.73 -7.54
C PHE A 48 -20.23 9.51 -6.03
N HIS A 49 -20.51 10.53 -5.21
CA HIS A 49 -20.48 10.40 -3.75
C HIS A 49 -21.53 9.39 -3.24
N ALA A 50 -22.75 9.43 -3.80
CA ALA A 50 -23.80 8.47 -3.45
C ALA A 50 -23.40 7.02 -3.79
N LEU A 51 -22.82 6.79 -4.97
CA LEU A 51 -22.34 5.46 -5.37
C LEU A 51 -21.15 4.98 -4.53
N ALA A 52 -20.29 5.89 -4.10
CA ALA A 52 -19.13 5.59 -3.25
C ALA A 52 -19.55 5.17 -1.84
N ARG A 53 -20.78 5.48 -1.42
CA ARG A 53 -21.23 5.42 -0.02
C ARG A 53 -20.27 6.17 0.91
N ALA A 54 -19.58 7.17 0.38
CA ALA A 54 -18.69 8.05 1.11
C ALA A 54 -19.47 9.31 1.47
N ALA A 55 -19.37 9.75 2.73
CA ALA A 55 -19.77 11.11 3.06
C ALA A 55 -18.89 12.08 2.25
N SER A 56 -19.44 13.22 1.83
CA SER A 56 -18.60 14.30 1.31
C SER A 56 -17.54 14.60 2.36
N SER A 57 -16.27 14.35 2.03
CA SER A 57 -15.17 14.61 2.96
C SER A 57 -15.19 16.10 3.31
N ASN A 58 -15.31 16.41 4.59
CA ASN A 58 -15.12 17.78 5.11
C ASN A 58 -13.63 18.12 5.26
N ASP A 59 -12.73 17.24 4.79
CA ASP A 59 -11.30 17.50 4.78
C ASP A 59 -11.01 18.68 3.84
N PRO A 60 -10.35 19.74 4.31
CA PRO A 60 -9.91 20.84 3.44
C PRO A 60 -8.86 20.42 2.40
N TYR A 61 -8.20 19.27 2.55
CA TYR A 61 -7.11 18.79 1.70
C TYR A 61 -7.30 17.34 1.22
N PRO A 62 -8.40 17.02 0.51
CA PRO A 62 -8.67 15.65 0.04
C PRO A 62 -7.58 15.12 -0.92
N HIS A 63 -6.78 16.01 -1.52
CA HIS A 63 -5.64 15.67 -2.36
C HIS A 63 -4.43 15.09 -1.60
N LEU A 64 -4.36 15.27 -0.26
CA LEU A 64 -3.30 14.70 0.60
C LEU A 64 -3.69 13.36 1.22
N GLU A 65 -4.90 12.87 0.97
CA GLU A 65 -5.32 11.58 1.50
C GLU A 65 -4.41 10.46 0.99
N ARG A 66 -3.92 9.63 1.93
CA ARG A 66 -3.13 8.45 1.58
C ARG A 66 -4.01 7.44 0.88
N ALA A 67 -3.81 7.29 -0.42
CA ALA A 67 -4.49 6.28 -1.22
C ALA A 67 -3.53 5.19 -1.69
N ASP A 68 -4.09 4.01 -1.94
CA ASP A 68 -3.35 2.87 -2.42
C ASP A 68 -3.08 2.90 -3.92
N VAL A 69 -3.96 3.58 -4.66
CA VAL A 69 -3.90 3.78 -6.11
C VAL A 69 -4.72 5.01 -6.47
N LEU A 70 -4.23 5.78 -7.46
CA LEU A 70 -4.97 6.84 -8.10
C LEU A 70 -5.40 6.35 -9.49
N VAL A 71 -6.70 6.41 -9.76
CA VAL A 71 -7.30 6.03 -11.02
C VAL A 71 -7.89 7.27 -11.69
N ILE A 72 -7.57 7.56 -12.94
CA ILE A 72 -8.18 8.67 -13.69
C ILE A 72 -8.92 8.14 -14.90
N ALA A 73 -10.24 8.22 -14.86
CA ALA A 73 -11.13 7.47 -15.75
C ALA A 73 -12.50 8.19 -15.88
N PRO A 74 -12.80 8.84 -17.01
CA PRO A 74 -11.92 9.05 -18.16
C PRO A 74 -10.77 10.03 -17.85
N LEU A 75 -9.68 9.92 -18.62
CA LEU A 75 -8.63 10.93 -18.74
C LEU A 75 -8.76 11.67 -20.09
N THR A 76 -9.19 12.92 -20.06
CA THR A 76 -9.23 13.77 -21.26
C THR A 76 -7.85 14.30 -21.64
N ALA A 77 -7.69 14.72 -22.90
CA ALA A 77 -6.44 15.33 -23.39
C ALA A 77 -5.99 16.54 -22.55
N ASN A 78 -6.94 17.36 -22.08
CA ASN A 78 -6.66 18.53 -21.25
C ASN A 78 -6.03 18.12 -19.90
N THR A 79 -6.64 17.19 -19.18
CA THR A 79 -6.07 16.72 -17.92
C THR A 79 -4.77 15.96 -18.14
N LEU A 80 -4.65 15.18 -19.22
CA LEU A 80 -3.39 14.52 -19.59
C LEU A 80 -2.24 15.54 -19.76
N ALA A 81 -2.49 16.65 -20.47
CA ALA A 81 -1.52 17.72 -20.63
C ALA A 81 -1.12 18.35 -19.28
N LYS A 82 -2.10 18.63 -18.42
CA LYS A 82 -1.84 19.17 -17.07
C LYS A 82 -0.93 18.24 -16.26
N LEU A 83 -1.22 16.94 -16.26
CA LEU A 83 -0.41 15.94 -15.54
C LEU A 83 1.01 15.84 -16.11
N ALA A 84 1.16 15.86 -17.44
CA ALA A 84 2.46 15.79 -18.09
C ALA A 84 3.35 16.98 -17.69
N HIS A 85 2.77 18.17 -17.61
CA HIS A 85 3.47 19.42 -17.30
C HIS A 85 3.45 19.82 -15.82
N GLY A 86 2.85 19.03 -14.94
CA GLY A 86 2.82 19.32 -13.50
C GLY A 86 1.92 20.50 -13.11
N LEU A 87 0.87 20.77 -13.89
CA LEU A 87 -0.11 21.80 -13.57
C LEU A 87 -1.13 21.26 -12.54
N ALA A 88 -1.22 21.90 -11.39
CA ALA A 88 -2.11 21.55 -10.28
C ALA A 88 -3.13 22.68 -10.03
N ASP A 89 -4.16 22.76 -10.87
CA ASP A 89 -5.15 23.85 -10.86
C ASP A 89 -6.55 23.43 -10.36
N ASN A 90 -6.67 22.19 -9.90
CA ASN A 90 -7.85 21.62 -9.28
C ASN A 90 -7.46 20.41 -8.41
N VAL A 91 -8.37 20.01 -7.52
CA VAL A 91 -8.16 18.92 -6.55
C VAL A 91 -7.65 17.63 -7.19
N LEU A 92 -8.15 17.22 -8.36
CA LEU A 92 -7.68 16.01 -9.03
C LEU A 92 -6.21 16.15 -9.46
N THR A 93 -5.84 17.27 -10.07
CA THR A 93 -4.46 17.49 -10.51
C THR A 93 -3.50 17.70 -9.34
N GLU A 94 -3.95 18.31 -8.24
CA GLU A 94 -3.19 18.38 -6.97
C GLU A 94 -2.96 16.98 -6.40
N ALA A 95 -4.03 16.16 -6.34
CA ALA A 95 -3.95 14.78 -5.85
C ALA A 95 -2.99 13.95 -6.69
N ALA A 96 -3.03 14.10 -8.01
CA ALA A 96 -2.13 13.40 -8.91
C ALA A 96 -0.66 13.82 -8.74
N LEU A 97 -0.41 15.08 -8.39
CA LEU A 97 0.95 15.57 -8.13
C LEU A 97 1.48 15.12 -6.76
N ALA A 98 0.59 15.01 -5.76
CA ALA A 98 0.94 14.58 -4.41
C ALA A 98 1.03 13.05 -4.23
N HIS A 99 0.30 12.29 -5.04
CA HIS A 99 0.19 10.83 -4.92
C HIS A 99 1.52 10.11 -5.21
N GLN A 100 1.94 9.24 -4.29
CA GLN A 100 3.18 8.47 -4.39
C GLN A 100 2.96 7.00 -4.77
N GLY A 101 1.71 6.59 -4.98
CA GLY A 101 1.36 5.21 -5.36
C GLY A 101 1.25 5.02 -6.87
N PRO A 102 0.79 3.84 -7.32
CA PRO A 102 0.49 3.59 -8.71
C PRO A 102 -0.55 4.57 -9.24
N LEU A 103 -0.34 5.00 -10.48
CA LEU A 103 -1.26 5.81 -11.25
C LEU A 103 -1.80 4.98 -12.41
N VAL A 104 -3.10 4.75 -12.43
CA VAL A 104 -3.82 4.08 -13.54
C VAL A 104 -4.64 5.13 -14.28
N VAL A 105 -4.48 5.23 -15.60
CA VAL A 105 -5.22 6.20 -16.41
C VAL A 105 -5.94 5.52 -17.56
N ALA A 106 -7.17 5.94 -17.83
CA ALA A 106 -7.99 5.45 -18.94
C ALA A 106 -8.34 6.62 -19.88
N PRO A 107 -7.53 6.86 -20.94
CA PRO A 107 -7.76 7.96 -21.87
C PRO A 107 -9.11 7.86 -22.57
N ALA A 108 -9.76 9.00 -22.79
CA ALA A 108 -10.98 9.10 -23.58
C ALA A 108 -11.07 10.44 -24.30
N MET A 109 -11.06 10.42 -25.63
CA MET A 109 -11.11 11.60 -26.50
C MET A 109 -11.40 11.20 -27.94
N ASN A 110 -11.76 12.16 -28.79
CA ASN A 110 -11.89 11.91 -30.23
C ASN A 110 -10.57 11.38 -30.85
N THR A 111 -10.65 10.56 -31.90
CA THR A 111 -9.50 9.95 -32.58
C THR A 111 -8.44 10.98 -32.99
N ARG A 112 -8.85 12.12 -33.55
CA ARG A 112 -7.91 13.18 -33.97
C ARG A 112 -7.19 13.81 -32.78
N MET A 113 -7.86 13.94 -31.63
CA MET A 113 -7.22 14.38 -30.39
C MET A 113 -6.26 13.32 -29.85
N TRP A 114 -6.63 12.05 -29.94
CA TRP A 114 -5.80 10.93 -29.50
C TRP A 114 -4.51 10.84 -30.32
N GLU A 115 -4.62 10.86 -31.65
CA GLU A 115 -3.50 10.76 -32.59
C GLU A 115 -2.63 12.02 -32.62
N HIS A 116 -3.10 13.14 -32.05
CA HIS A 116 -2.37 14.39 -32.06
C HIS A 116 -0.97 14.24 -31.41
N PRO A 117 0.12 14.74 -32.04
CA PRO A 117 1.47 14.57 -31.53
C PRO A 117 1.68 15.06 -30.09
N ALA A 118 1.03 16.15 -29.70
CA ALA A 118 1.10 16.66 -28.33
C ALA A 118 0.47 15.69 -27.31
N THR A 119 -0.64 15.03 -27.66
CA THR A 119 -1.29 14.03 -26.79
C THR A 119 -0.40 12.82 -26.62
N GLN A 120 0.19 12.33 -27.72
CA GLN A 120 1.12 11.20 -27.69
C GLN A 120 2.40 11.52 -26.90
N ALA A 121 2.95 12.73 -27.05
CA ALA A 121 4.09 13.20 -26.27
C ALA A 121 3.77 13.26 -24.76
N ASN A 122 2.63 13.82 -24.40
CA ASN A 122 2.18 13.90 -23.00
C ASN A 122 1.93 12.51 -22.40
N LEU A 123 1.36 11.59 -23.18
CA LEU A 123 1.20 10.19 -22.77
C LEU A 123 2.55 9.50 -22.55
N GLY A 124 3.53 9.77 -23.43
CA GLY A 124 4.91 9.32 -23.27
C GLY A 124 5.54 9.78 -21.96
N VAL A 125 5.33 11.04 -21.57
CA VAL A 125 5.78 11.58 -20.27
C VAL A 125 5.15 10.83 -19.10
N LEU A 126 3.83 10.62 -19.11
CA LEU A 126 3.15 9.89 -18.03
C LEU A 126 3.63 8.44 -17.92
N ARG A 127 3.77 7.74 -19.06
CA ARG A 127 4.33 6.37 -19.09
C ARG A 127 5.75 6.33 -18.54
N GLY A 128 6.60 7.29 -18.94
CA GLY A 128 7.97 7.42 -18.42
C GLY A 128 8.03 7.66 -16.91
N ARG A 129 6.98 8.25 -16.33
CA ARG A 129 6.81 8.43 -14.87
C ARG A 129 6.14 7.24 -14.17
N GLY A 130 5.90 6.14 -14.88
CA GLY A 130 5.33 4.91 -14.32
C GLY A 130 3.80 4.83 -14.31
N ALA A 131 3.10 5.68 -15.06
CA ALA A 131 1.65 5.57 -15.19
C ALA A 131 1.25 4.35 -16.05
N THR A 132 0.32 3.54 -15.53
CA THR A 132 -0.29 2.44 -16.27
C THR A 132 -1.46 2.95 -17.10
N VAL A 133 -1.37 2.82 -18.42
CA VAL A 133 -2.38 3.30 -19.36
C VAL A 133 -3.30 2.14 -19.77
N VAL A 134 -4.61 2.33 -19.65
CA VAL A 134 -5.64 1.35 -20.05
C VAL A 134 -6.43 1.90 -21.23
N GLY A 135 -6.29 1.26 -22.39
CA GLY A 135 -6.86 1.74 -23.65
C GLY A 135 -6.16 2.99 -24.20
N PRO A 136 -6.87 3.82 -24.98
CA PRO A 136 -8.28 3.70 -25.36
C PRO A 136 -8.53 2.48 -26.25
N GLY A 137 -9.79 2.06 -26.35
CA GLY A 137 -10.24 1.05 -27.31
C GLY A 137 -10.66 1.68 -28.65
N ASP A 138 -10.81 0.81 -29.65
CA ASP A 138 -11.36 1.14 -30.96
C ASP A 138 -12.89 1.00 -30.97
N GLY A 139 -13.60 1.89 -31.67
CA GLY A 139 -15.04 1.77 -31.86
C GLY A 139 -15.69 3.08 -32.33
N GLU A 140 -17.02 3.07 -32.41
CA GLU A 140 -17.80 4.27 -32.70
C GLU A 140 -17.72 5.27 -31.53
N LEU A 141 -17.33 6.50 -31.85
CA LEU A 141 -17.21 7.62 -30.93
C LEU A 141 -18.53 8.41 -30.87
N ALA A 142 -18.65 9.30 -29.88
CA ALA A 142 -19.88 10.07 -29.69
C ALA A 142 -20.21 10.99 -30.88
N GLU A 143 -19.22 11.35 -31.69
CA GLU A 143 -19.37 12.14 -32.91
C GLU A 143 -19.73 11.31 -34.16
N GLY A 144 -19.85 9.98 -34.05
CA GLY A 144 -20.17 9.07 -35.17
C GLY A 144 -18.96 8.62 -36.00
N GLU A 145 -17.75 9.04 -35.65
CA GLU A 145 -16.51 8.53 -36.25
C GLU A 145 -16.11 7.19 -35.61
N VAL A 146 -15.54 6.27 -36.40
CA VAL A 146 -14.97 5.01 -35.90
C VAL A 146 -13.45 5.14 -35.80
N GLY A 147 -12.89 4.86 -34.62
CA GLY A 147 -11.44 4.87 -34.42
C GLY A 147 -11.03 4.72 -32.95
N ALA A 148 -9.73 4.81 -32.70
CA ALA A 148 -9.16 4.75 -31.35
C ALA A 148 -9.51 6.03 -30.56
N GLY A 149 -10.00 5.89 -29.34
CA GLY A 149 -10.31 7.06 -28.51
C GLY A 149 -11.43 6.83 -27.47
N ARG A 150 -12.14 5.71 -27.62
CA ARG A 150 -13.17 5.28 -26.67
C ARG A 150 -12.51 4.83 -25.37
N MET A 151 -13.03 5.34 -24.24
CA MET A 151 -12.60 4.87 -22.92
C MET A 151 -12.75 3.34 -22.83
N ALA A 152 -11.69 2.66 -22.37
CA ALA A 152 -11.70 1.24 -22.07
C ALA A 152 -12.90 0.87 -21.17
N GLU A 153 -13.37 -0.37 -21.24
CA GLU A 153 -14.54 -0.74 -20.46
C GLU A 153 -14.25 -0.72 -18.95
N PRO A 154 -15.21 -0.32 -18.11
CA PRO A 154 -15.03 -0.25 -16.66
C PRO A 154 -14.46 -1.53 -16.03
N ALA A 155 -14.86 -2.70 -16.55
CA ALA A 155 -14.36 -4.00 -16.06
C ALA A 155 -12.86 -4.20 -16.37
N GLU A 156 -12.38 -3.75 -17.53
CA GLU A 156 -10.96 -3.82 -17.90
C GLU A 156 -10.13 -2.92 -16.99
N ILE A 157 -10.62 -1.70 -16.74
CA ILE A 157 -9.96 -0.75 -15.84
C ILE A 157 -9.92 -1.33 -14.41
N ALA A 158 -11.03 -1.87 -13.91
CA ALA A 158 -11.08 -2.50 -12.60
C ALA A 158 -10.11 -3.68 -12.46
N SER A 159 -9.94 -4.50 -13.51
CA SER A 159 -8.96 -5.59 -13.55
C SER A 159 -7.52 -5.08 -13.44
N VAL A 160 -7.18 -4.01 -14.16
CA VAL A 160 -5.85 -3.38 -14.07
C VAL A 160 -5.61 -2.76 -12.69
N VAL A 161 -6.63 -2.15 -12.08
CA VAL A 161 -6.56 -1.62 -10.72
C VAL A 161 -6.31 -2.74 -9.71
N ALA A 162 -7.01 -3.87 -9.82
CA ALA A 162 -6.80 -5.04 -8.97
C ALA A 162 -5.36 -5.57 -9.08
N ARG A 163 -4.80 -5.62 -10.29
CA ARG A 163 -3.40 -5.98 -10.51
C ARG A 163 -2.43 -4.99 -9.87
N ALA A 164 -2.63 -3.69 -10.08
CA ALA A 164 -1.78 -2.65 -9.48
C ALA A 164 -1.77 -2.72 -7.94
N LEU A 165 -2.92 -3.05 -7.34
CA LEU A 165 -3.03 -3.27 -5.90
C LEU A 165 -2.35 -4.57 -5.45
N ALA A 166 -2.46 -5.65 -6.24
CA ALA A 166 -1.79 -6.92 -5.96
C ALA A 166 -0.26 -6.82 -6.09
N ASP A 167 0.25 -6.08 -7.08
CA ASP A 167 1.67 -5.85 -7.28
C ASP A 167 2.28 -5.03 -6.13
N ARG A 168 1.52 -4.09 -5.54
CA ARG A 168 1.93 -3.40 -4.29
C ARG A 168 1.95 -4.34 -3.08
N ALA A 169 0.99 -5.28 -3.03
CA ALA A 169 0.87 -6.24 -1.93
C ALA A 169 1.89 -7.38 -2.04
N SER A 170 2.40 -7.66 -3.25
CA SER A 170 3.48 -8.62 -3.45
C SER A 170 4.79 -8.04 -2.93
N PRO A 171 5.55 -8.78 -2.10
CA PRO A 171 6.94 -8.43 -1.87
C PRO A 171 7.65 -8.43 -3.23
N ASN A 172 8.34 -7.34 -3.58
CA ASN A 172 9.18 -7.31 -4.77
C ASN A 172 10.05 -8.58 -4.77
N PRO A 173 10.29 -9.21 -5.94
CA PRO A 173 11.31 -10.24 -6.02
C PRO A 173 12.60 -9.68 -5.41
N ALA A 174 13.23 -10.45 -4.53
CA ALA A 174 14.46 -10.07 -3.86
C ALA A 174 15.43 -9.48 -4.89
N GLY A 175 15.86 -8.23 -4.71
CA GLY A 175 16.79 -7.56 -5.63
C GLY A 175 16.24 -6.39 -6.46
N SER A 176 14.96 -6.02 -6.40
CA SER A 176 14.49 -4.73 -6.94
C SER A 176 13.89 -3.83 -5.85
N GLY A 177 14.36 -2.58 -5.78
CA GLY A 177 13.91 -1.60 -4.79
C GLY A 177 15.07 -0.87 -4.09
N PHE A 178 14.74 0.19 -3.33
CA PHE A 178 15.72 1.06 -2.66
C PHE A 178 16.70 0.33 -1.72
N LEU A 179 16.27 -0.80 -1.14
CA LEU A 179 17.10 -1.63 -0.25
C LEU A 179 17.64 -2.89 -0.95
N SER A 180 17.65 -2.92 -2.27
CA SER A 180 18.22 -4.05 -3.02
C SER A 180 19.68 -4.29 -2.63
N GLY A 181 20.03 -5.55 -2.38
CA GLY A 181 21.36 -5.99 -1.98
C GLY A 181 21.73 -5.64 -0.53
N LYS A 182 20.78 -5.16 0.29
CA LYS A 182 20.99 -4.85 1.71
C LYS A 182 20.53 -5.98 2.61
N GLN A 183 21.37 -6.32 3.59
CA GLN A 183 21.07 -7.24 4.68
C GLN A 183 20.44 -6.47 5.85
N VAL A 184 19.20 -6.78 6.21
CA VAL A 184 18.46 -6.11 7.29
C VAL A 184 18.10 -7.12 8.37
N LEU A 185 18.65 -6.92 9.56
CA LEU A 185 18.33 -7.70 10.75
C LEU A 185 17.27 -6.96 11.57
N VAL A 186 16.14 -7.60 11.85
CA VAL A 186 15.05 -7.00 12.63
C VAL A 186 14.75 -7.87 13.84
N SER A 187 14.67 -7.30 15.04
CA SER A 187 14.13 -7.99 16.22
C SER A 187 12.66 -7.62 16.44
N ALA A 188 11.82 -8.57 16.84
CA ALA A 188 10.40 -8.31 17.07
C ALA A 188 9.82 -9.18 18.20
N GLY A 189 8.79 -8.64 18.86
CA GLY A 189 8.04 -9.34 19.91
C GLY A 189 8.57 -9.08 21.31
N GLY A 190 8.13 -9.86 22.28
CA GLY A 190 8.49 -9.71 23.70
C GLY A 190 9.21 -10.93 24.23
N THR A 191 10.33 -10.75 24.92
CA THR A 191 11.05 -11.88 25.53
C THR A 191 10.31 -12.40 26.76
N ARG A 192 10.54 -13.67 27.08
CA ARG A 192 9.94 -14.39 28.22
C ARG A 192 11.06 -15.00 29.05
N GLU A 193 11.31 -14.45 30.22
CA GLU A 193 12.36 -14.90 31.12
C GLU A 193 11.79 -16.00 32.05
N PRO A 194 12.25 -17.25 31.95
CA PRO A 194 11.66 -18.37 32.67
C PRO A 194 11.90 -18.26 34.17
N LEU A 195 10.82 -18.37 34.94
CA LEU A 195 10.85 -18.50 36.41
C LEU A 195 11.00 -19.97 36.81
N ASP A 196 10.29 -20.83 36.09
CA ASP A 196 10.36 -22.29 36.12
C ASP A 196 10.00 -22.82 34.71
N PRO A 197 9.93 -24.14 34.46
CA PRO A 197 9.59 -24.67 33.12
C PRO A 197 8.17 -24.35 32.62
N VAL A 198 7.31 -23.74 33.44
CA VAL A 198 5.89 -23.48 33.15
C VAL A 198 5.58 -21.98 33.14
N ARG A 199 6.27 -21.18 33.96
CA ARG A 199 5.97 -19.79 34.25
C ARG A 199 7.14 -18.92 33.84
N PHE A 200 6.84 -17.71 33.37
CA PHE A 200 7.84 -16.75 32.91
C PHE A 200 7.45 -15.33 33.30
N LEU A 201 8.45 -14.46 33.42
CA LEU A 201 8.28 -13.02 33.37
C LEU A 201 8.30 -12.57 31.91
N GLY A 202 7.37 -11.71 31.49
CA GLY A 202 7.36 -11.22 30.11
C GLY A 202 6.59 -9.92 29.98
N ASN A 203 6.68 -9.32 28.80
CA ASN A 203 5.97 -8.11 28.46
C ASN A 203 4.81 -8.38 27.48
N ARG A 204 4.02 -7.34 27.19
CA ARG A 204 2.81 -7.41 26.35
C ARG A 204 3.08 -7.10 24.87
N SER A 205 4.33 -7.13 24.42
CA SER A 205 4.65 -6.83 23.03
C SER A 205 4.04 -7.89 22.12
N SER A 206 3.24 -7.44 21.15
CA SER A 206 2.66 -8.32 20.13
C SER A 206 3.64 -8.67 19.00
N GLY A 207 4.72 -7.90 18.86
CA GLY A 207 5.65 -7.98 17.74
C GLY A 207 5.14 -7.41 16.42
N ARG A 208 3.92 -6.87 16.36
CA ARG A 208 3.31 -6.32 15.14
C ARG A 208 4.19 -5.28 14.45
N MET A 209 4.81 -4.38 15.23
CA MET A 209 5.66 -3.33 14.70
C MET A 209 6.92 -3.90 14.03
N GLY A 210 7.68 -4.73 14.71
CA GLY A 210 8.90 -5.33 14.15
C GLY A 210 8.60 -6.22 12.94
N VAL A 211 7.50 -6.98 12.97
CA VAL A 211 7.05 -7.76 11.80
C VAL A 211 6.70 -6.86 10.62
N ALA A 212 6.00 -5.75 10.84
CA ALA A 212 5.67 -4.80 9.77
C ALA A 212 6.92 -4.15 9.17
N VAL A 213 7.93 -3.83 10.00
CA VAL A 213 9.22 -3.32 9.52
C VAL A 213 9.95 -4.36 8.67
N ALA A 214 9.99 -5.62 9.11
CA ALA A 214 10.61 -6.71 8.37
C ALA A 214 9.94 -6.92 7.00
N VAL A 215 8.61 -6.94 6.95
CA VAL A 215 7.83 -7.05 5.72
C VAL A 215 8.11 -5.88 4.77
N GLU A 216 8.12 -4.66 5.28
CA GLU A 216 8.38 -3.47 4.46
C GLU A 216 9.82 -3.41 3.95
N ALA A 217 10.80 -3.79 4.77
CA ALA A 217 12.20 -3.88 4.35
C ALA A 217 12.36 -4.89 3.20
N ARG A 218 11.73 -6.07 3.34
CA ARG A 218 11.70 -7.09 2.29
C ARG A 218 11.02 -6.58 1.02
N ARG A 219 9.87 -5.90 1.16
CA ARG A 219 9.15 -5.27 0.05
C ARG A 219 9.99 -4.24 -0.69
N ARG A 220 10.92 -3.57 -0.01
CA ARG A 220 11.87 -2.61 -0.60
C ARG A 220 13.11 -3.27 -1.21
N GLY A 221 13.16 -4.60 -1.25
CA GLY A 221 14.21 -5.38 -1.92
C GLY A 221 15.30 -5.92 -1.01
N ALA A 222 15.21 -5.72 0.32
CA ALA A 222 16.21 -6.22 1.25
C ALA A 222 16.18 -7.74 1.42
N GLU A 223 17.33 -8.30 1.78
CA GLU A 223 17.44 -9.61 2.41
C GLU A 223 17.22 -9.42 3.91
N VAL A 224 16.19 -10.07 4.46
CA VAL A 224 15.72 -9.80 5.81
C VAL A 224 15.79 -11.07 6.66
N THR A 225 16.40 -10.94 7.83
CA THR A 225 16.32 -11.93 8.91
C THR A 225 15.57 -11.31 10.09
N LEU A 226 14.54 -12.01 10.57
CA LEU A 226 13.69 -11.60 11.69
C LEU A 226 14.01 -12.46 12.93
N LEU A 227 14.52 -11.82 13.99
CA LEU A 227 14.67 -12.42 15.32
C LEU A 227 13.34 -12.27 16.08
N ALA A 228 12.63 -13.38 16.27
CA ALA A 228 11.25 -13.42 16.75
C ALA A 228 11.16 -13.90 18.21
N ALA A 229 10.79 -13.00 19.12
CA ALA A 229 10.47 -13.30 20.50
C ALA A 229 8.94 -13.37 20.72
N ASN A 230 8.39 -14.57 20.86
CA ASN A 230 7.00 -14.81 21.30
C ASN A 230 5.95 -13.92 20.60
N LEU A 231 5.97 -13.90 19.26
CA LEU A 231 5.05 -13.09 18.45
C LEU A 231 3.59 -13.46 18.71
N ALA A 232 2.72 -12.45 18.80
CA ALA A 232 1.26 -12.62 18.82
C ALA A 232 0.63 -12.49 17.43
N VAL A 233 1.46 -12.22 16.41
CA VAL A 233 1.09 -12.14 14.99
C VAL A 233 1.78 -13.26 14.22
N ALA A 234 1.23 -13.63 13.06
CA ALA A 234 1.83 -14.64 12.20
C ALA A 234 3.24 -14.20 11.74
N ALA A 235 4.13 -15.18 11.62
CA ALA A 235 5.43 -14.98 11.02
C ALA A 235 5.26 -14.57 9.55
N PRO A 236 6.03 -13.59 9.05
CA PRO A 236 5.91 -13.14 7.67
C PRO A 236 6.45 -14.20 6.69
N ALA A 237 5.75 -14.40 5.57
CA ALA A 237 6.20 -15.30 4.51
C ALA A 237 7.38 -14.68 3.73
N GLY A 238 8.30 -15.53 3.26
CA GLY A 238 9.42 -15.09 2.40
C GLY A 238 10.52 -14.29 3.10
N ILE A 239 10.55 -14.34 4.44
CA ILE A 239 11.57 -13.76 5.32
C ILE A 239 12.13 -14.90 6.18
N GLU A 240 13.44 -14.92 6.42
CA GLU A 240 14.06 -15.86 7.35
C GLU A 240 13.65 -15.50 8.78
N VAL A 241 13.12 -16.45 9.55
CA VAL A 241 12.68 -16.21 10.92
C VAL A 241 13.46 -17.11 11.88
N VAL A 242 14.12 -16.48 12.87
CA VAL A 242 14.89 -17.15 13.91
C VAL A 242 14.19 -16.94 15.25
N ALA A 243 13.87 -18.01 15.96
CA ALA A 243 13.19 -17.93 17.25
C ALA A 243 14.17 -17.51 18.36
N THR A 244 13.82 -16.46 19.10
CA THR A 244 14.60 -15.90 20.21
C THR A 244 13.70 -15.67 21.43
N PRO A 245 13.26 -16.73 22.14
CA PRO A 245 12.21 -16.62 23.15
C PRO A 245 12.64 -15.83 24.40
N THR A 246 13.93 -15.82 24.75
CA THR A 246 14.49 -15.09 25.91
C THR A 246 15.37 -13.91 25.46
N ALA A 247 15.67 -13.00 26.39
CA ALA A 247 16.64 -11.92 26.15
C ALA A 247 18.03 -12.48 25.80
N ALA A 248 18.46 -13.56 26.47
CA ALA A 248 19.75 -14.21 26.18
C ALA A 248 19.81 -14.84 24.80
N ASP A 249 18.70 -15.44 24.32
CA ASP A 249 18.62 -15.92 22.94
C ASP A 249 18.72 -14.78 21.95
N MET A 250 18.00 -13.69 22.21
CA MET A 250 18.03 -12.53 21.33
C MET A 250 19.41 -11.89 21.26
N GLU A 251 20.09 -11.73 22.39
CA GLU A 251 21.46 -11.23 22.46
C GLU A 251 22.40 -12.10 21.62
N ARG A 252 22.38 -13.42 21.84
CA ARG A 252 23.23 -14.38 21.11
C ARG A 252 23.00 -14.32 19.60
N GLU A 253 21.74 -14.40 19.16
CA GLU A 253 21.43 -14.40 17.72
C GLU A 253 21.68 -13.05 17.05
N THR A 254 21.51 -11.95 17.80
CA THR A 254 21.86 -10.60 17.34
C THR A 254 23.38 -10.48 17.17
N ALA A 255 24.16 -10.85 18.19
CA ALA A 255 25.62 -10.78 18.14
C ALA A 255 26.21 -11.62 17.00
N ALA A 256 25.64 -12.80 16.74
CA ALA A 256 26.08 -13.68 15.66
C ALA A 256 25.83 -13.12 14.24
N ARG A 257 24.86 -12.21 14.06
CA ARG A 257 24.42 -11.72 12.74
C ARG A 257 24.65 -10.24 12.50
N ALA A 258 24.76 -9.43 13.55
CA ALA A 258 24.85 -7.98 13.44
C ALA A 258 26.05 -7.53 12.58
N ALA A 259 27.18 -8.24 12.62
CA ALA A 259 28.36 -7.90 11.83
C ALA A 259 28.16 -8.04 10.31
N ALA A 260 27.24 -8.90 9.88
CA ALA A 260 26.92 -9.12 8.47
C ALA A 260 25.74 -8.26 7.97
N ALA A 261 25.00 -7.61 8.88
CA ALA A 261 23.86 -6.79 8.55
C ALA A 261 24.29 -5.36 8.18
N ASP A 262 23.74 -4.80 7.10
CA ASP A 262 23.87 -3.38 6.78
C ASP A 262 23.03 -2.51 7.74
N VAL A 263 21.89 -3.05 8.21
CA VAL A 263 20.95 -2.36 9.09
C VAL A 263 20.47 -3.31 10.18
N VAL A 264 20.51 -2.85 11.43
CA VAL A 264 19.94 -3.56 12.58
C VAL A 264 18.80 -2.73 13.16
N VAL A 265 17.59 -3.29 13.18
CA VAL A 265 16.40 -2.68 13.77
C VAL A 265 16.02 -3.42 15.04
N MET A 266 16.31 -2.81 16.19
CA MET A 266 16.02 -3.36 17.51
C MET A 266 14.57 -3.04 17.93
N ALA A 267 13.58 -3.68 17.31
CA ALA A 267 12.15 -3.42 17.54
C ALA A 267 11.48 -4.41 18.53
N ALA A 268 12.22 -5.37 19.08
CA ALA A 268 11.75 -6.22 20.15
C ALA A 268 11.68 -5.48 21.49
N ALA A 269 10.70 -5.85 22.32
CA ALA A 269 10.66 -5.51 23.72
C ALA A 269 11.47 -6.55 24.50
N VAL A 270 12.76 -6.28 24.67
CA VAL A 270 13.69 -7.12 25.44
C VAL A 270 13.47 -6.86 26.93
N ALA A 271 13.43 -7.92 27.75
CA ALA A 271 13.35 -7.78 29.19
C ALA A 271 14.63 -7.17 29.77
N ASP A 272 14.48 -6.20 30.68
CA ASP A 272 15.61 -5.55 31.36
C ASP A 272 16.23 -6.41 32.47
N TYR A 273 15.43 -7.32 33.04
CA TYR A 273 15.80 -8.17 34.17
C TYR A 273 15.42 -9.62 33.90
N ARG A 274 16.14 -10.54 34.56
CA ARG A 274 15.86 -11.98 34.52
C ARG A 274 15.92 -12.56 35.93
N PRO A 275 15.17 -13.61 36.24
CA PRO A 275 15.21 -14.24 37.56
C PRO A 275 16.66 -14.62 37.95
N ALA A 276 17.09 -14.20 39.13
CA ALA A 276 18.43 -14.51 39.62
C ALA A 276 18.62 -16.02 39.83
N GLU A 277 17.58 -16.71 40.28
CA GLU A 277 17.55 -18.15 40.56
C GLU A 277 16.31 -18.80 39.91
N PRO A 278 16.36 -19.12 38.60
CA PRO A 278 15.27 -19.85 37.94
C PRO A 278 15.22 -21.30 38.43
N LEU A 279 14.01 -21.83 38.63
CA LEU A 279 13.81 -23.21 39.09
C LEU A 279 13.92 -24.19 37.92
N ALA A 280 14.69 -25.26 38.08
CA ALA A 280 14.77 -26.33 37.08
C ALA A 280 13.48 -27.18 36.99
N ALA A 281 12.71 -27.23 38.07
CA ALA A 281 11.44 -27.96 38.15
C ALA A 281 10.28 -27.00 38.39
N LYS A 282 9.08 -27.40 37.95
CA LYS A 282 7.84 -26.64 38.17
C LYS A 282 7.65 -26.39 39.66
N ARG A 283 7.48 -25.13 40.07
CA ARG A 283 7.17 -24.80 41.47
C ARG A 283 5.85 -25.48 41.88
N PRO A 284 5.84 -26.27 42.98
CA PRO A 284 4.63 -26.88 43.52
C PRO A 284 3.54 -25.85 43.84
N LYS A 285 2.28 -26.32 43.83
CA LYS A 285 1.14 -25.55 44.32
C LYS A 285 0.92 -25.93 45.78
N ASP A 286 1.45 -25.12 46.67
CA ASP A 286 1.51 -25.34 48.13
C ASP A 286 0.71 -24.29 48.92
N GLY A 287 0.20 -23.25 48.26
CA GLY A 287 -0.55 -22.17 48.92
C GLY A 287 0.34 -21.07 49.51
N GLU A 288 1.66 -21.28 49.51
CA GLU A 288 2.64 -20.30 49.99
C GLU A 288 2.90 -19.20 48.94
N PRO A 289 3.13 -17.95 49.36
CA PRO A 289 3.55 -16.89 48.44
C PRO A 289 4.88 -17.23 47.76
N TRP A 290 5.07 -16.74 46.53
CA TRP A 290 6.32 -16.88 45.80
C TRP A 290 6.96 -15.52 45.58
N SER A 291 8.11 -15.30 46.22
CA SER A 291 8.97 -14.15 45.96
C SER A 291 10.00 -14.53 44.89
N VAL A 292 10.13 -13.68 43.88
CA VAL A 292 11.11 -13.82 42.79
C VAL A 292 12.01 -12.60 42.84
N VAL A 293 13.32 -12.82 42.86
CA VAL A 293 14.33 -11.77 42.70
C VAL A 293 14.72 -11.72 41.22
N LEU A 294 14.66 -10.51 40.65
CA LEU A 294 14.96 -10.19 39.25
C LEU A 294 16.27 -9.41 39.14
#